data_AF-A0AAN6IBU1-F1
#
_entry.id   AF-A0AAN6IBU1-F1
#
_cell.length_a   1.000
_cell.length_b   1.000
_cell.length_c   1.000
_cell.angle_alpha   90.00
_cell.angle_beta   90.00
_cell.angle_gamma   90.00
#
_symmetry.space_group_name_H-M   'P 1'
#
loop_
_entity.id
_entity.type
_entity.pdbx_description
1 polymer ?
#
loop_
_entity_poly.entity_id
_entity_poly.type
_entity_poly.pdbx_seq_one_letter_code
_entity_poly.pdbx_strand_id
1 'polypeptide(L)'
;MPSITTTTAAAASTTLNLTASSSTAEDQDIYDEIEIEDMTYDSNLQIYHFPCPCGDRFEIAIADLRDGQDVAVCPSCSLMIKVIFDLEDLPKEEEDGSKTAG
;
A
#
# COMPACT_ATOMS: atom_id res chain seq x y z
N MET A 1 36.53 64.74 14.80
CA MET A 1 35.91 64.59 13.46
C MET A 1 36.50 63.35 12.80
N PRO A 2 35.76 62.56 12.01
CA PRO A 2 34.48 61.87 12.20
C PRO A 2 34.70 60.35 12.39
N SER A 3 34.07 59.71 13.37
CA SER A 3 32.86 58.88 13.20
C SER A 3 32.96 57.81 12.12
N ILE A 4 33.38 56.59 12.51
CA ILE A 4 32.96 55.38 11.79
C ILE A 4 31.86 54.70 12.59
N THR A 5 30.72 54.69 11.94
CA THR A 5 29.39 54.30 12.41
C THR A 5 29.16 52.84 12.06
N THR A 6 28.57 52.12 13.01
CA THR A 6 27.61 51.00 12.84
C THR A 6 27.93 49.93 11.81
N THR A 7 28.12 48.70 12.27
CA THR A 7 27.60 47.56 11.53
C THR A 7 26.75 46.69 12.44
N THR A 8 25.50 46.64 12.02
CA THR A 8 24.29 46.08 12.59
C THR A 8 24.41 44.59 12.85
N ALA A 9 23.90 44.15 13.99
CA ALA A 9 23.62 42.75 14.27
C ALA A 9 22.43 42.29 13.40
N ALA A 10 22.68 41.36 12.48
CA ALA A 10 21.66 40.53 11.85
C ALA A 10 21.43 39.32 12.79
N ALA A 11 20.30 39.23 13.48
CA ALA A 11 18.97 38.82 13.00
C ALA A 11 18.80 37.29 12.99
N ALA A 12 17.73 36.89 13.69
CA ALA A 12 16.99 35.65 13.60
C ALA A 12 17.67 34.36 14.09
N SER A 13 17.41 34.08 15.37
CA SER A 13 17.36 32.76 15.99
C SER A 13 16.72 31.73 15.05
N THR A 14 17.56 30.97 14.36
CA THR A 14 17.11 29.75 13.67
C THR A 14 17.18 28.62 14.68
N THR A 15 16.20 28.57 15.58
CA THR A 15 15.86 27.31 16.23
C THR A 15 14.55 26.87 15.60
N LEU A 16 14.70 26.24 14.44
CA LEU A 16 13.65 25.43 13.84
C LEU A 16 13.39 24.30 14.82
N ASN A 17 12.38 24.50 15.67
CA ASN A 17 11.74 23.41 16.38
C ASN A 17 11.10 22.52 15.32
N LEU A 18 11.86 21.50 14.93
CA LEU A 18 11.42 20.40 14.11
C LEU A 18 10.10 19.88 14.68
N THR A 19 9.11 19.98 13.81
CA THR A 19 7.71 19.72 13.99
C THR A 19 7.45 18.40 14.70
N ALA A 20 6.71 18.52 15.81
CA ALA A 20 5.60 17.67 16.21
C ALA A 20 5.70 16.18 15.86
N SER A 21 5.89 15.41 16.91
CA SER A 21 5.54 13.99 17.00
C SER A 21 4.09 13.71 16.60
N SER A 22 3.94 12.72 15.71
CA SER A 22 2.97 11.62 15.77
C SER A 22 1.50 11.82 15.34
N SER A 23 1.01 10.79 14.62
CA SER A 23 -0.38 10.47 14.17
C SER A 23 -0.70 11.03 12.78
N THR A 24 -0.70 10.26 11.69
CA THR A 24 -1.34 8.95 11.49
C THR A 24 -0.36 7.94 10.90
N ALA A 25 -0.46 6.70 11.36
CA ALA A 25 0.43 5.62 11.01
C ALA A 25 0.23 5.14 9.57
N GLU A 26 1.37 4.90 8.94
CA GLU A 26 1.61 3.93 7.86
C GLU A 26 1.09 4.36 6.48
N ASP A 27 1.91 5.16 5.81
CA ASP A 27 1.98 5.20 4.34
C ASP A 27 2.19 3.75 3.90
N GLN A 28 1.09 3.05 3.61
CA GLN A 28 1.14 1.72 3.03
C GLN A 28 1.85 1.91 1.70
N ASP A 29 3.06 1.36 1.57
CA ASP A 29 3.86 1.28 0.34
C ASP A 29 3.09 0.47 -0.73
N ILE A 30 1.98 1.03 -1.21
CA ILE A 30 1.18 0.52 -2.31
C ILE A 30 1.87 1.01 -3.57
N TYR A 31 2.43 0.05 -4.28
CA TYR A 31 3.24 0.29 -5.46
C TYR A 31 2.40 0.80 -6.63
N ASP A 32 1.22 0.21 -6.83
CA ASP A 32 0.29 0.59 -7.90
C ASP A 32 -1.14 0.11 -7.57
N GLU A 33 -2.11 0.64 -8.32
CA GLU A 33 -3.53 0.28 -8.23
C GLU A 33 -3.93 -0.43 -9.53
N ILE A 34 -4.28 -1.71 -9.43
CA ILE A 34 -4.54 -2.58 -10.58
C ILE A 34 -5.99 -3.04 -10.53
N GLU A 35 -6.68 -2.99 -11.67
CA GLU A 35 -8.06 -3.48 -11.77
C GLU A 35 -8.07 -5.01 -11.79
N ILE A 36 -9.08 -5.61 -11.14
CA ILE A 36 -9.25 -7.08 -11.08
C ILE A 36 -9.36 -7.71 -12.47
N GLU A 37 -9.82 -6.95 -13.47
CA GLU A 37 -9.94 -7.36 -14.88
C GLU A 37 -8.58 -7.62 -15.56
N ASP A 38 -7.50 -6.98 -15.09
CA ASP A 38 -6.14 -7.14 -15.61
C ASP A 38 -5.39 -8.29 -14.91
N MET A 39 -5.95 -8.79 -13.80
CA MET A 39 -5.42 -9.94 -13.08
C MET A 39 -5.88 -11.25 -13.71
N THR A 40 -5.02 -12.27 -13.60
CA THR A 40 -5.39 -13.63 -14.01
C THR A 40 -6.01 -14.37 -12.83
N TYR A 41 -7.27 -14.80 -12.99
CA TYR A 41 -7.97 -15.61 -12.00
C TYR A 41 -7.68 -17.10 -12.19
N ASP A 42 -7.25 -17.78 -11.11
CA ASP A 42 -7.18 -19.23 -11.05
C ASP A 42 -8.40 -19.79 -10.29
N SER A 43 -9.30 -20.46 -11.01
CA SER A 43 -10.52 -21.03 -10.42
C SER A 43 -10.30 -22.28 -9.58
N ASN A 44 -9.15 -22.95 -9.69
CA ASN A 44 -8.85 -24.13 -8.88
C ASN A 44 -8.33 -23.74 -7.50
N LEU A 45 -7.54 -22.66 -7.46
CA LEU A 45 -6.93 -22.13 -6.24
C LEU A 45 -7.72 -20.97 -5.64
N GLN A 46 -8.67 -20.39 -6.39
CA GLN A 46 -9.44 -19.22 -5.98
C GLN A 46 -8.51 -18.04 -5.61
N ILE A 47 -7.51 -17.81 -6.48
CA ILE A 47 -6.54 -16.72 -6.32
C ILE A 47 -6.42 -15.91 -7.61
N TYR A 48 -6.21 -14.60 -7.45
CA TYR A 48 -5.82 -13.71 -8.53
C TYR A 48 -4.31 -13.51 -8.51
N HIS A 49 -3.71 -13.54 -9.69
CA HIS A 49 -2.28 -13.31 -9.84
C HIS A 49 -1.96 -12.31 -10.95
N PHE A 50 -0.90 -11.53 -10.71
CA PHE A 50 -0.47 -10.47 -11.61
C PHE A 50 1.06 -10.47 -11.80
N PRO A 51 1.60 -10.35 -13.04
CA PRO A 51 3.04 -10.34 -13.28
C PRO A 51 3.72 -9.15 -12.58
N CYS A 52 4.64 -9.45 -11.67
CA CYS A 52 5.39 -8.45 -10.92
C CYS A 52 6.63 -8.01 -11.73
N PRO A 53 6.97 -6.71 -11.78
CA PRO A 53 8.14 -6.21 -12.52
C PRO A 53 9.49 -6.75 -12.04
N CYS A 54 9.54 -7.38 -10.86
CA CYS A 54 10.74 -8.03 -10.37
C CYS A 54 10.99 -9.43 -10.95
N GLY A 55 10.03 -10.00 -11.70
CA GLY A 55 10.15 -11.31 -12.34
C GLY A 55 9.31 -12.44 -11.73
N ASP A 56 8.63 -12.18 -10.61
CA ASP A 56 7.65 -13.07 -9.97
C ASP A 56 6.22 -12.62 -10.23
N ARG A 57 5.25 -13.05 -9.41
CA ARG A 57 3.84 -12.67 -9.49
C ARG A 57 3.30 -12.26 -8.12
N PHE A 58 2.43 -11.26 -8.12
CA PHE A 58 1.56 -10.97 -6.98
C PHE A 58 0.49 -12.05 -6.89
N GLU A 59 0.07 -12.36 -5.66
CA GLU A 59 -1.02 -13.30 -5.39
C GLU A 59 -1.96 -12.74 -4.31
N ILE A 60 -3.26 -12.92 -4.50
CA ILE A 60 -4.31 -12.54 -3.55
C ILE A 60 -5.49 -13.51 -3.67
N ALA A 61 -6.07 -13.93 -2.54
CA ALA A 61 -7.24 -14.79 -2.55
C ALA A 61 -8.52 -13.98 -2.81
N ILE A 62 -9.48 -14.60 -3.51
CA ILE A 62 -10.79 -13.98 -3.69
C ILE A 62 -11.58 -13.90 -2.37
N ALA A 63 -11.35 -14.82 -1.42
CA ALA A 63 -11.90 -14.74 -0.08
C ALA A 63 -11.45 -13.47 0.67
N ASP A 64 -10.18 -13.07 0.51
CA ASP A 64 -9.64 -11.83 1.09
C ASP A 64 -10.24 -10.60 0.41
N LEU A 65 -10.34 -10.60 -0.93
CA LEU A 65 -11.04 -9.55 -1.68
C LEU A 65 -12.49 -9.41 -1.17
N ARG A 66 -13.19 -10.51 -0.90
CA ARG A 66 -14.56 -10.48 -0.34
C ARG A 66 -14.66 -9.91 1.07
N ASP A 67 -13.61 -10.07 1.89
CA ASP A 67 -13.54 -9.48 3.24
C ASP A 67 -13.20 -7.97 3.20
N GLY A 68 -12.90 -7.43 2.01
CA GLY A 68 -12.48 -6.05 1.80
C GLY A 68 -10.96 -5.87 1.84
N GLN A 69 -10.19 -6.96 1.74
CA GLN A 69 -8.74 -6.94 1.70
C GLN A 69 -8.29 -6.91 0.22
N ASP A 70 -8.12 -5.70 -0.30
CA ASP A 70 -7.65 -5.42 -1.67
C ASP A 70 -6.11 -5.43 -1.85
N VAL A 71 -5.33 -5.95 -0.89
CA VAL A 71 -3.87 -5.84 -0.95
C VAL A 71 -3.23 -7.13 -1.44
N ALA A 72 -2.76 -7.16 -2.69
CA ALA A 72 -2.00 -8.28 -3.22
C ALA A 72 -0.52 -8.12 -2.90
N VAL A 73 0.12 -9.22 -2.48
CA VAL A 73 1.51 -9.23 -2.00
C VAL A 73 2.37 -10.07 -2.94
N CYS A 74 3.58 -9.60 -3.25
CA CYS A 74 4.57 -10.39 -3.98
C CYS A 74 5.54 -11.06 -2.99
N PRO A 75 5.67 -12.40 -2.99
CA PRO A 75 6.53 -13.13 -2.05
C PRO A 75 8.02 -12.85 -2.25
N SER A 76 8.43 -12.42 -3.44
CA SER A 76 9.84 -12.16 -3.76
C SER A 76 10.28 -10.74 -3.45
N CYS A 77 9.35 -9.79 -3.54
CA CYS A 77 9.68 -8.37 -3.64
C CYS A 77 9.11 -7.57 -2.46
N SER A 78 8.29 -8.20 -1.62
CA SER A 78 7.57 -7.59 -0.49
C SER A 78 6.74 -6.35 -0.86
N LEU A 79 6.61 -6.09 -2.16
CA LEU A 79 5.76 -5.04 -2.70
C LEU A 79 4.31 -5.44 -2.48
N MET A 80 3.50 -4.42 -2.23
CA MET A 80 2.07 -4.52 -2.09
C MET A 80 1.43 -3.70 -3.20
N ILE A 81 0.41 -4.23 -3.85
CA ILE A 81 -0.41 -3.50 -4.83
C ILE A 81 -1.86 -3.50 -4.35
N LYS A 82 -2.60 -2.46 -4.71
CA LYS A 82 -4.02 -2.34 -4.40
C LYS A 82 -4.83 -2.85 -5.58
N VAL A 83 -5.78 -3.73 -5.31
CA VAL A 83 -6.63 -4.32 -6.33
C VAL A 83 -7.98 -3.61 -6.31
N ILE A 84 -8.32 -2.94 -7.40
CA ILE A 84 -9.63 -2.31 -7.56
C ILE A 84 -10.59 -3.38 -8.09
N PHE A 85 -11.60 -3.71 -7.31
CA PHE A 85 -12.62 -4.69 -7.65
C PHE A 85 -14.00 -4.21 -7.20
N ASP A 86 -15.04 -4.69 -7.90
CA ASP A 86 -16.43 -4.56 -7.48
C ASP A 86 -16.99 -5.91 -7.05
N LEU A 87 -17.87 -5.92 -6.04
CA LEU A 87 -18.50 -7.15 -5.53
C LEU A 87 -19.32 -7.91 -6.60
N GLU A 88 -19.73 -7.21 -7.65
CA GLU A 88 -20.45 -7.77 -8.79
C GLU A 88 -19.54 -8.49 -9.79
N ASP A 89 -18.25 -8.13 -9.85
CA ASP A 89 -17.27 -8.73 -10.74
C ASP A 89 -16.66 -10.02 -10.17
N LEU A 90 -16.62 -10.12 -8.83
CA LEU A 90 -16.07 -11.30 -8.15
C LEU A 90 -16.95 -12.55 -8.35
N PRO A 91 -16.41 -13.65 -8.94
CA PRO A 91 -17.15 -14.89 -9.13
C PRO A 91 -17.57 -15.46 -7.77
N LYS A 92 -18.89 -15.66 -7.57
CA LYS A 92 -19.47 -16.19 -6.32
C LYS A 92 -18.82 -17.52 -5.97
N GLU A 93 -18.02 -17.52 -4.91
CA GLU A 93 -17.50 -18.75 -4.34
C GLU A 93 -18.63 -19.41 -3.57
N GLU A 94 -18.84 -20.69 -3.85
CA GLU A 94 -19.66 -21.55 -3.01
C GLU A 94 -18.96 -21.64 -1.65
N GLU A 95 -19.68 -21.30 -0.58
CA GLU A 95 -19.23 -21.28 0.81
C GLU A 95 -18.66 -22.65 1.22
N ASP A 96 -17.35 -22.90 1.05
CA ASP A 96 -16.67 -24.03 1.69
C ASP A 96 -15.85 -23.52 2.88
N GLY A 97 -16.56 -23.33 3.98
CA GLY A 97 -15.97 -23.17 5.29
C GLY A 97 -15.18 -24.43 5.68
N SER A 98 -13.86 -24.40 5.50
CA SER A 98 -12.97 -25.36 6.19
C SER A 98 -12.75 -24.91 7.64
N LYS A 99 -13.82 -25.01 8.43
CA LYS A 99 -13.75 -25.19 9.87
C LYS A 99 -13.72 -26.69 10.13
N THR A 100 -12.55 -27.33 9.99
CA THR A 100 -12.37 -28.68 10.51
C THR A 100 -11.58 -28.62 11.82
N ALA A 101 -12.34 -28.67 12.92
CA ALA A 101 -11.85 -29.03 14.23
C ALA A 101 -11.36 -30.49 14.21
N GLY A 102 -10.20 -30.74 14.82
CA GLY A 102 -9.69 -32.07 15.16
C GLY A 102 -9.18 -32.07 16.58
#